data_AF-A0A3B8VH56-F1
#
_entry.id   AF-A0A3B8VH56-F1
#
_cell.length_a   1.000
_cell.length_b   1.000
_cell.length_c   1.000
_cell.angle_alpha   90.00
_cell.angle_beta   90.00
_cell.angle_gamma   90.00
#
_symmetry.space_group_name_H-M   'P 1'
#
loop_
_entity.id
_entity.type
_entity.pdbx_description
1 polymer ?
#
loop_
_entity_poly.entity_id
_entity_poly.type
_entity_poly.pdbx_seq_one_letter_code
_entity_poly.pdbx_strand_id
1 'polypeptide(L)'
;MKEINAYRIVEIDGNKIKPLFHGVRGKRVFPYNEWIKADKKLVSDGSHKTKKNYLSGFHFLLSKEETERFLGTRFKNKEKRIVVPCRVRKNIRKKYSGTCYLADEIYFDDQDVLRELRGYL
;
A
#
# COMPACT_ATOMS: atom_id res chain seq x y z
N MET A 1 6.51 -3.61 20.08
CA MET A 1 6.91 -3.65 18.65
C MET A 1 6.80 -2.26 18.07
N LYS A 2 7.77 -1.80 17.26
CA LYS A 2 7.72 -0.46 16.67
C LYS A 2 6.67 -0.41 15.56
N GLU A 3 5.75 0.53 15.68
CA GLU A 3 4.75 0.91 14.69
C GLU A 3 5.16 2.23 14.05
N ILE A 4 4.84 2.40 12.77
CA ILE A 4 5.15 3.62 12.02
C ILE A 4 3.89 4.09 11.32
N ASN A 5 3.58 5.39 11.43
CA ASN A 5 2.57 6.05 10.63
C ASN A 5 3.11 6.28 9.21
N ALA A 6 2.31 5.94 8.22
CA ALA A 6 2.71 5.90 6.83
C ALA A 6 1.53 6.19 5.90
N TYR A 7 1.80 6.23 4.61
CA TYR A 7 0.81 6.45 3.57
C TYR A 7 0.91 5.36 2.51
N ARG A 8 -0.24 4.97 1.97
CA ARG A 8 -0.33 3.96 0.92
C ARG A 8 -1.33 4.40 -0.14
N ILE A 9 -0.98 4.09 -1.39
CA ILE A 9 -1.89 4.19 -2.53
C ILE A 9 -2.79 2.94 -2.56
N VAL A 10 -4.09 3.17 -2.66
CA VAL A 10 -5.13 2.13 -2.77
C VAL A 10 -6.06 2.43 -3.93
N GLU A 11 -6.79 1.42 -4.42
CA GLU A 11 -7.89 1.63 -5.37
C GLU A 11 -9.20 1.84 -4.61
N ILE A 12 -10.06 2.71 -5.13
CA ILE A 12 -11.38 3.01 -4.56
C ILE A 12 -12.43 2.04 -5.13
N ASP A 13 -13.35 1.60 -4.28
CA ASP A 13 -14.56 0.87 -4.64
C ASP A 13 -15.72 1.32 -3.75
N GLY A 14 -16.37 2.43 -4.10
CA GLY A 14 -17.32 3.11 -3.22
C GLY A 14 -16.65 3.51 -1.90
N ASN A 15 -17.19 3.05 -0.77
CA ASN A 15 -16.64 3.32 0.57
C ASN A 15 -15.54 2.32 1.01
N LYS A 16 -15.09 1.46 0.09
CA LYS A 16 -14.09 0.41 0.35
C LYS A 16 -12.79 0.73 -0.38
N ILE A 17 -11.67 0.32 0.21
CA ILE A 17 -10.36 0.40 -0.42
C ILE A 17 -9.85 -1.00 -0.80
N LYS A 18 -9.16 -1.07 -1.93
CA LYS A 18 -8.59 -2.31 -2.49
C LYS A 18 -7.07 -2.19 -2.68
N PRO A 19 -6.32 -3.31 -2.60
CA PRO A 19 -4.93 -3.31 -3.00
C PRO A 19 -4.78 -3.05 -4.50
N LEU A 20 -3.73 -2.32 -4.90
CA LEU A 20 -3.42 -2.00 -6.30
C LEU A 20 -3.21 -3.21 -7.21
N PHE A 21 -2.79 -4.36 -6.65
CA PHE A 21 -2.40 -5.53 -7.41
C PHE A 21 -3.17 -6.76 -6.92
N HIS A 22 -2.52 -7.56 -6.06
CA HIS A 22 -3.05 -8.83 -5.59
C HIS A 22 -3.96 -8.62 -4.37
N GLY A 23 -5.05 -9.38 -4.32
CA GLY A 23 -5.88 -9.48 -3.13
C GLY A 23 -5.07 -9.98 -1.93
N VAL A 24 -5.57 -9.69 -0.73
CA VAL A 24 -4.96 -10.16 0.52
C VAL A 24 -5.82 -11.27 1.10
N ARG A 25 -5.22 -12.45 1.32
CA ARG A 25 -5.92 -13.64 1.84
C ARG A 25 -7.18 -14.00 1.02
N GLY A 26 -7.08 -13.96 -0.31
CA GLY A 26 -8.20 -14.25 -1.22
C GLY A 26 -9.28 -13.16 -1.30
N LYS A 27 -9.18 -12.07 -0.51
CA LYS A 27 -10.11 -10.94 -0.54
C LYS A 27 -9.54 -9.79 -1.36
N ARG A 28 -10.40 -9.12 -2.12
CA ARG A 28 -10.06 -7.94 -2.93
C ARG A 28 -10.29 -6.61 -2.20
N VAL A 29 -10.79 -6.64 -0.97
CA VAL A 29 -11.04 -5.44 -0.14
C VAL A 29 -10.18 -5.53 1.10
N PHE A 30 -9.54 -4.41 1.47
CA PHE A 30 -8.86 -4.33 2.75
C PHE A 30 -9.90 -4.20 3.88
N PRO A 31 -9.78 -5.02 4.94
CA PRO A 31 -10.56 -4.81 6.13
C PRO A 31 -10.06 -3.57 6.89
N TYR A 32 -10.98 -2.90 7.58
CA TYR A 32 -10.65 -1.78 8.47
C TYR A 32 -10.53 -2.25 9.90
N ASN A 33 -9.82 -1.47 10.69
CA ASN A 33 -9.66 -1.66 12.12
C ASN A 33 -9.04 -2.99 12.57
N GLU A 34 -8.29 -3.63 11.68
CA GLU A 34 -7.51 -4.82 12.01
C GLU A 34 -6.14 -4.85 11.32
N TRP A 35 -5.21 -5.58 11.95
CA TRP A 35 -3.88 -5.80 11.39
C TRP A 35 -3.93 -6.87 10.31
N ILE A 36 -3.66 -6.44 9.09
CA ILE A 36 -3.60 -7.30 7.92
C ILE A 36 -2.17 -7.80 7.76
N LYS A 37 -2.00 -9.12 7.63
CA LYS A 37 -0.68 -9.74 7.36
C LYS A 37 -0.48 -9.93 5.86
N ALA A 38 0.71 -9.57 5.38
CA ALA A 38 1.11 -9.80 4.01
C ALA A 38 1.29 -11.30 3.75
N ASP A 39 0.88 -11.75 2.57
CA ASP A 39 1.23 -13.08 2.07
C ASP A 39 2.67 -13.04 1.54
N LYS A 40 3.59 -13.53 2.36
CA LYS A 40 5.03 -13.43 2.11
C LYS A 40 5.50 -14.52 1.17
N LYS A 41 5.99 -14.10 0.02
CA LYS A 41 6.61 -14.96 -0.98
C LYS A 41 7.75 -14.21 -1.66
N LEU A 42 8.71 -14.96 -2.18
CA LEU A 42 9.73 -14.41 -3.06
C LEU A 42 9.04 -13.99 -4.37
N VAL A 43 9.12 -12.69 -4.66
CA VAL A 43 8.60 -12.08 -5.88
C VAL A 43 9.73 -11.41 -6.62
N SER A 44 9.52 -11.15 -7.91
CA SER A 44 10.49 -10.44 -8.75
C SER A 44 9.83 -9.28 -9.45
N ASP A 45 10.52 -8.14 -9.52
CA ASP A 45 10.17 -7.05 -10.42
C ASP A 45 11.06 -7.10 -11.69
N GLY A 46 10.52 -6.67 -12.83
CA GLY A 46 11.28 -6.49 -14.08
C GLY A 46 11.05 -7.56 -15.16
N SER A 47 11.64 -7.34 -16.33
CA SER A 47 11.68 -8.34 -17.41
C SER A 47 12.78 -9.37 -17.14
N HIS A 48 12.84 -10.46 -17.91
CA HIS A 48 13.79 -11.57 -17.72
C HIS A 48 15.26 -11.13 -17.50
N LYS A 49 15.67 -9.97 -18.03
CA LYS A 49 17.04 -9.43 -17.94
C LYS A 49 17.34 -8.62 -16.67
N THR A 50 16.33 -8.13 -15.94
CA THR A 50 16.51 -7.29 -14.73
C THR A 50 15.88 -7.89 -13.48
N LYS A 51 15.50 -9.16 -13.56
CA LYS A 51 14.73 -9.89 -12.56
C LYS A 51 15.54 -10.01 -11.26
N LYS A 52 15.18 -9.22 -10.25
CA LYS A 52 15.73 -9.33 -8.90
C LYS A 52 14.64 -9.76 -7.94
N ASN A 53 14.93 -10.85 -7.22
CA ASN A 53 14.01 -11.44 -6.27
C ASN A 53 14.05 -10.67 -4.95
N TYR A 54 12.89 -10.43 -4.36
CA TYR A 54 12.74 -9.83 -3.04
C TYR A 54 11.53 -10.44 -2.33
N LEU A 55 11.54 -10.38 -0.99
CA LEU A 55 10.40 -10.82 -0.19
C LEU A 55 9.25 -9.83 -0.34
N SER A 56 8.04 -10.31 -0.67
CA SER A 56 6.84 -9.48 -0.77
C SER A 56 6.46 -8.85 0.58
N GLY A 57 5.67 -7.77 0.51
CA GLY A 57 5.15 -7.05 1.67
C GLY A 57 4.20 -5.94 1.23
N PHE A 58 3.65 -5.20 2.17
CA PHE A 58 2.85 -4.02 1.88
C PHE A 58 3.75 -2.83 1.56
N HIS A 59 3.70 -2.36 0.31
CA HIS A 59 4.29 -1.07 -0.07
C HIS A 59 3.70 0.13 0.67
N PHE A 60 4.54 1.00 1.19
CA PHE A 60 4.15 2.28 1.78
C PHE A 60 5.25 3.32 1.60
N LEU A 61 4.90 4.57 1.84
CA LEU A 61 5.80 5.72 1.90
C LEU A 61 5.56 6.48 3.20
N LEU A 62 6.55 7.27 3.64
CA LEU A 62 6.48 7.95 4.93
C LEU A 62 5.76 9.30 4.86
N SER A 63 5.77 9.95 3.69
CA SER A 63 5.13 11.25 3.46
C SER A 63 3.91 11.15 2.55
N LYS A 64 2.83 11.87 2.91
CA LYS A 64 1.62 12.00 2.08
C LYS A 64 1.98 12.61 0.73
N GLU A 65 2.69 13.73 0.74
CA GLU A 65 3.08 14.47 -0.46
C GLU A 65 3.93 13.63 -1.42
N GLU A 66 4.91 12.89 -0.89
CA GLU A 66 5.72 11.97 -1.70
C GLU A 66 4.85 10.87 -2.32
N THR A 67 3.84 10.39 -1.59
CA THR A 67 2.92 9.36 -2.05
C THR A 67 2.01 9.89 -3.15
N GLU A 68 1.50 11.11 -3.01
CA GLU A 68 0.68 11.78 -4.02
C GLU A 68 1.49 12.07 -5.28
N ARG A 69 2.73 12.54 -5.14
CA ARG A 69 3.67 12.72 -6.26
C ARG A 69 3.96 11.40 -6.97
N PHE A 70 4.14 10.32 -6.20
CA PHE A 70 4.33 8.99 -6.76
C PHE A 70 3.08 8.50 -7.50
N LEU A 71 1.89 8.75 -6.95
CA LEU A 71 0.61 8.46 -7.59
C LEU A 71 0.50 9.18 -8.94
N GLY A 72 0.77 10.49 -8.96
CA GLY A 72 0.65 11.33 -10.15
C GLY A 72 1.65 11.01 -11.27
N THR A 73 2.81 10.43 -10.94
CA THR A 73 3.88 10.18 -11.92
C THR A 73 3.96 8.73 -12.41
N ARG A 74 3.52 7.75 -11.61
CA ARG A 74 3.74 6.32 -11.90
C ARG A 74 2.51 5.57 -12.38
N PHE A 75 1.32 6.16 -12.29
CA PHE A 75 0.08 5.45 -12.59
C PHE A 75 -0.76 6.20 -13.63
N LYS A 76 -1.26 5.45 -14.63
CA LYS A 76 -2.14 5.99 -15.68
C LYS A 76 -3.58 6.22 -15.20
N ASN A 77 -4.12 5.30 -14.39
CA ASN A 77 -5.50 5.33 -13.88
C ASN A 77 -5.55 5.92 -12.47
N LYS A 78 -5.15 7.19 -12.36
CA LYS A 78 -5.03 7.88 -11.06
C LYS A 78 -6.39 8.26 -10.47
N GLU A 79 -7.42 8.42 -11.29
CA GLU A 79 -8.79 8.78 -10.91
C GLU A 79 -9.51 7.71 -10.07
N LYS A 80 -9.04 6.45 -10.11
CA LYS A 80 -9.59 5.35 -9.31
C LYS A 80 -8.76 5.07 -8.06
N ARG A 81 -7.83 5.95 -7.71
CA ARG A 81 -6.80 5.71 -6.71
C ARG A 81 -6.64 6.90 -5.79
N ILE A 82 -6.44 6.61 -4.52
CA ILE A 82 -6.22 7.62 -3.49
C ILE A 82 -5.04 7.25 -2.61
N VAL A 83 -4.51 8.26 -1.95
CA VAL A 83 -3.54 8.11 -0.87
C VAL A 83 -4.30 8.07 0.44
N VAL A 84 -4.12 7.00 1.22
CA VAL A 84 -4.71 6.89 2.55
C VAL A 84 -3.61 6.77 3.61
N PRO A 85 -3.82 7.34 4.81
CA PRO A 85 -2.97 7.06 5.95
C PRO A 85 -3.13 5.59 6.38
N CYS A 86 -2.05 5.04 6.90
CA CYS A 86 -2.01 3.68 7.41
C CYS A 86 -0.96 3.55 8.50
N ARG A 87 -1.04 2.47 9.27
CA ARG A 87 -0.05 2.12 10.28
C ARG A 87 0.62 0.82 9.86
N VAL A 88 1.93 0.75 9.97
CA VAL A 88 2.72 -0.41 9.51
C VAL A 88 3.63 -0.91 10.62
N ARG A 89 3.86 -2.23 10.63
CA ARG A 89 4.78 -2.88 11.58
C ARG A 89 5.35 -4.17 11.02
N LYS A 90 6.36 -4.69 11.73
CA LYS A 90 7.12 -5.93 11.46
C LYS A 90 7.91 -5.91 10.13
N ASN A 91 9.21 -6.21 10.24
CA ASN A 91 10.15 -6.33 9.11
C ASN A 91 10.08 -5.16 8.11
N ILE A 92 9.98 -3.95 8.66
CA ILE A 92 9.99 -2.71 7.87
C ILE A 92 11.36 -2.60 7.19
N ARG A 93 11.35 -2.51 5.87
CA ARG A 93 12.56 -2.48 5.05
C ARG A 93 12.37 -1.59 3.84
N LYS A 94 13.44 -0.94 3.40
CA LYS A 94 13.43 -0.26 2.11
C LYS A 94 13.26 -1.31 1.01
N LYS A 95 12.38 -1.06 0.03
CA LYS A 95 12.28 -1.93 -1.13
C LYS A 95 13.60 -1.87 -1.88
N TYR A 96 14.05 -3.01 -2.39
CA TYR A 96 15.30 -3.12 -3.14
C TYR A 96 15.39 -2.09 -4.28
N SER A 97 14.27 -1.85 -4.97
CA SER A 97 14.15 -0.86 -6.03
C SER A 97 13.10 0.21 -5.67
N GLY A 98 13.43 1.46 -5.92
CA GLY A 98 12.50 2.59 -5.78
C GLY A 98 12.52 3.26 -4.40
N THR A 99 11.52 4.12 -4.19
CA THR A 99 11.40 4.98 -3.00
C THR A 99 10.54 4.36 -1.90
N CYS A 100 9.80 3.29 -2.19
CA CYS A 100 8.87 2.69 -1.26
C CYS A 100 9.56 1.82 -0.20
N TYR A 101 8.89 1.66 0.93
CA TYR A 101 9.19 0.69 1.96
C TYR A 101 8.23 -0.50 1.88
N LEU A 102 8.60 -1.60 2.52
CA LEU A 102 7.78 -2.81 2.67
C LEU A 102 7.62 -3.12 4.15
N ALA A 103 6.40 -3.49 4.56
CA ALA A 103 6.11 -4.03 5.88
C ALA A 103 5.36 -5.36 5.77
N ASP A 104 5.47 -6.19 6.80
CA ASP A 104 4.77 -7.47 6.85
C ASP A 104 3.33 -7.32 7.35
N GLU A 105 3.02 -6.25 8.08
CA GLU A 105 1.67 -5.94 8.56
C GLU A 105 1.29 -4.48 8.30
N ILE A 106 0.02 -4.27 7.94
CA ILE A 106 -0.58 -2.94 7.71
C ILE A 106 -1.95 -2.87 8.41
N TYR A 107 -2.32 -1.68 8.85
CA TYR A 107 -3.59 -1.36 9.47
C TYR A 107 -4.16 -0.10 8.82
N PHE A 108 -5.47 -0.11 8.57
CA PHE A 108 -6.23 1.07 8.15
C PHE A 108 -7.30 1.38 9.17
N ASP A 109 -7.31 2.63 9.63
CA ASP A 109 -8.39 3.16 10.46
C ASP A 109 -9.56 3.57 9.56
N ASP A 110 -10.77 3.14 9.90
CA ASP A 110 -11.94 3.43 9.06
C ASP A 110 -12.26 4.92 8.99
N GLN A 111 -12.13 5.65 10.10
CA GLN A 111 -12.42 7.09 10.16
C GLN A 111 -11.43 7.88 9.32
N ASP A 112 -10.14 7.54 9.42
CA ASP A 112 -9.12 8.18 8.60
C ASP A 112 -9.31 7.90 7.11
N VAL A 113 -9.63 6.66 6.74
CA VAL A 113 -9.89 6.28 5.33
C VAL A 113 -11.14 6.99 4.81
N LEU A 114 -12.23 7.03 5.59
CA LEU A 114 -13.48 7.70 5.20
C LEU A 114 -13.28 9.21 5.05
N ARG A 115 -12.45 9.83 5.89
CA ARG A 115 -12.09 11.25 5.76
C ARG A 115 -11.42 11.54 4.43
N GLU A 116 -10.47 10.70 4.00
CA GLU A 116 -9.84 10.87 2.69
C GLU A 116 -10.85 10.60 1.57
N LEU A 117 -11.67 9.54 1.65
CA LEU A 117 -12.67 9.22 0.62
C LEU A 117 -13.67 10.37 0.37
N ARG A 118 -14.09 11.09 1.41
CA ARG A 118 -14.97 12.27 1.29
C ARG A 118 -14.37 13.42 0.48
N GLY A 119 -13.05 13.50 0.39
CA GLY A 119 -12.38 14.50 -0.46
C GLY A 119 -12.37 14.14 -1.95
N TYR A 120 -12.81 12.92 -2.30
CA TYR A 120 -12.79 12.39 -3.68
C TYR A 120 -14.19 11.97 -4.20
N LEU A 121 -15.23 12.10 -3.38
CA LEU A 121 -16.64 11.91 -3.75
C LEU A 121 -17.32 13.28 -3.90
#